data_AF-A0A8T2B1Z0-F1
#
_entry.id   AF-A0A8T2B1Z0-F1
#
_cell.length_a   1.000
_cell.length_b   1.000
_cell.length_c   1.000
_cell.angle_alpha   90.00
_cell.angle_beta   90.00
_cell.angle_gamma   90.00
#
_symmetry.space_group_name_H-M   'P 1'
#
loop_
_entity.id
_entity.type
_entity.pdbx_description
1 polymer ?
#
loop_
_entity_poly.entity_id
_entity_poly.type
_entity_poly.pdbx_seq_one_letter_code
_entity_poly.pdbx_strand_id
1 'polypeptide(L)'
;MVTENKLRIQVGSEANRSRKKRGAKEVEEVNVDQTNTKKKQKLDRELSLRSRCHKVLKSLKEEWFGWRFENLVTDNPDYFSAISKPMDFVTIKSKLDKNLYVNTVREFPEDVRLVFANAVRYYPPENMLHKNAKRLKKIFEIKWESVKQKLASEVLRIEQKDNPESKSDIGSKGFAMTMPLSPKKALRAATIRIRFSDAIVKARYRKLIDESSNKADVMMRMKKEKQLLERRERQVKATIEAETSAARLKAVREERLAREKLEEEAKSNFEDHLETEKEIVKLCGGSYLARTRCLKDLGLVLRIDYWPELEEIKEEGEI
;
A
#
# COMPACT_ATOMS: atom_id res chain seq x y z
N MET A 1 -47.28 75.67 -32.20
CA MET A 1 -47.81 76.81 -31.43
C MET A 1 -47.47 76.56 -29.98
N VAL A 2 -46.64 77.45 -29.44
CA VAL A 2 -46.28 77.57 -28.03
C VAL A 2 -47.53 77.97 -27.25
N THR A 3 -47.75 77.39 -26.07
CA THR A 3 -47.97 78.16 -24.84
C THR A 3 -47.82 77.26 -23.63
N GLU A 4 -46.69 77.45 -22.97
CA GLU A 4 -46.51 77.24 -21.53
C GLU A 4 -47.52 78.10 -20.75
N ASN A 5 -47.93 77.65 -19.56
CA ASN A 5 -47.50 78.29 -18.33
C ASN A 5 -48.11 77.64 -17.08
N LYS A 6 -47.25 77.37 -16.10
CA LYS A 6 -47.20 78.03 -14.76
C LYS A 6 -46.99 77.06 -13.59
N LEU A 7 -45.72 76.92 -13.21
CA LEU A 7 -45.11 76.98 -11.87
C LEU A 7 -46.02 76.81 -10.63
N ARG A 8 -45.59 75.98 -9.65
CA ARG A 8 -44.89 76.42 -8.40
C ARG A 8 -44.69 75.30 -7.34
N ILE A 9 -43.42 74.90 -7.19
CA ILE A 9 -42.56 74.70 -5.99
C ILE A 9 -43.13 74.20 -4.63
N GLN A 10 -42.65 72.98 -4.27
CA GLN A 10 -42.12 72.39 -3.00
C GLN A 10 -42.45 72.92 -1.60
N VAL A 11 -42.66 71.97 -0.66
CA VAL A 11 -42.00 71.87 0.66
C VAL A 11 -41.85 70.38 1.02
N GLY A 12 -40.73 69.96 1.62
CA GLY A 12 -40.48 68.58 2.07
C GLY A 12 -40.39 68.41 3.60
N SER A 13 -40.41 67.16 4.09
CA SER A 13 -39.61 66.64 5.22
C SER A 13 -39.87 65.15 5.51
N GLU A 14 -38.75 64.42 5.68
CA GLU A 14 -38.42 63.28 6.56
C GLU A 14 -39.44 62.20 6.99
N ALA A 15 -39.14 60.91 6.73
CA ALA A 15 -38.65 59.92 7.73
C ALA A 15 -38.86 58.44 7.31
N ASN A 16 -37.88 57.61 7.68
CA ASN A 16 -37.68 56.17 7.44
C ASN A 16 -38.75 55.20 8.00
N ARG A 17 -39.14 54.15 7.24
CA ARG A 17 -39.03 52.72 7.64
C ARG A 17 -39.39 51.73 6.52
N SER A 18 -38.69 50.59 6.55
CA SER A 18 -38.55 49.50 5.57
C SER A 18 -39.79 48.63 5.30
N ARG A 19 -39.82 47.92 4.14
CA ARG A 19 -39.70 46.43 4.01
C ARG A 19 -40.40 45.82 2.76
N LYS A 20 -39.57 45.36 1.81
CA LYS A 20 -39.55 44.06 1.05
C LYS A 20 -40.78 43.62 0.21
N LYS A 21 -40.57 43.43 -1.12
CA LYS A 21 -40.40 42.12 -1.81
C LYS A 21 -40.57 42.23 -3.34
N ARG A 22 -39.52 41.84 -4.10
CA ARG A 22 -39.63 41.10 -5.37
C ARG A 22 -38.56 40.01 -5.37
N GLY A 23 -39.00 38.75 -5.40
CA GLY A 23 -38.18 37.59 -5.82
C GLY A 23 -38.13 37.53 -7.36
N ALA A 24 -37.51 36.57 -8.03
CA ALA A 24 -36.69 35.41 -7.68
C ALA A 24 -36.06 34.96 -9.00
N LYS A 25 -34.73 35.06 -9.18
CA LYS A 25 -34.02 34.48 -10.34
C LYS A 25 -32.50 34.43 -10.12
N GLU A 26 -32.03 33.66 -9.14
CA GLU A 26 -30.58 33.48 -8.89
C GLU A 26 -30.32 32.30 -7.93
N VAL A 27 -30.66 31.07 -8.31
CA VAL A 27 -30.28 29.86 -7.51
C VAL A 27 -29.91 28.63 -8.36
N GLU A 28 -30.23 28.56 -9.67
CA GLU A 28 -30.04 27.31 -10.42
C GLU A 28 -28.66 27.09 -11.07
N GLU A 29 -27.85 28.12 -11.34
CA GLU A 29 -26.57 27.92 -12.06
C GLU A 29 -25.41 27.41 -11.18
N VAL A 30 -25.40 27.69 -9.88
CA VAL A 30 -24.28 27.31 -8.98
C VAL A 30 -24.28 25.80 -8.65
N ASN A 31 -25.41 25.11 -8.80
CA ASN A 31 -25.58 23.71 -8.38
C ASN A 31 -25.16 22.71 -9.49
N VAL A 32 -25.21 23.10 -10.76
CA VAL A 32 -24.86 22.24 -11.91
C VAL A 32 -23.33 22.04 -12.00
N ASP A 33 -22.55 23.06 -11.68
CA ASP A 33 -21.08 23.00 -11.78
C ASP A 33 -20.45 22.18 -10.61
N GLN A 34 -21.02 22.30 -9.40
CA GLN A 34 -20.63 21.47 -8.26
C GLN A 34 -21.02 19.98 -8.43
N THR A 35 -22.12 19.69 -9.11
CA THR A 35 -22.55 18.31 -9.37
C THR A 35 -21.74 17.67 -10.50
N ASN A 36 -21.36 18.42 -11.53
CA ASN A 36 -20.47 17.95 -12.60
C ASN A 36 -19.03 17.70 -12.12
N THR A 37 -18.49 18.58 -11.27
CA THR A 37 -17.15 18.39 -10.67
C THR A 37 -17.09 17.17 -9.75
N LYS A 38 -18.12 16.93 -8.92
CA LYS A 38 -18.24 15.71 -8.10
C LYS A 38 -18.36 14.43 -8.92
N LYS A 39 -19.14 14.45 -10.02
CA LYS A 39 -19.28 13.31 -10.95
C LYS A 39 -17.95 13.00 -11.65
N LYS A 40 -17.22 14.01 -12.13
CA LYS A 40 -15.89 13.84 -12.75
C LYS A 40 -14.87 13.26 -11.77
N GLN A 41 -14.81 13.79 -10.55
CA GLN A 41 -13.92 13.25 -9.51
C GLN A 41 -14.24 11.80 -9.14
N LYS A 42 -15.52 11.42 -9.13
CA LYS A 42 -15.93 10.03 -8.89
C LYS A 42 -15.43 9.10 -10.00
N LEU A 43 -15.59 9.51 -11.26
CA LEU A 43 -15.12 8.75 -12.42
C LEU A 43 -13.59 8.59 -12.41
N ASP A 44 -12.84 9.65 -12.11
CA ASP A 44 -11.37 9.61 -12.01
C ASP A 44 -10.89 8.64 -10.92
N ARG A 45 -11.59 8.57 -9.78
CA ARG A 45 -11.30 7.62 -8.70
C ARG A 45 -11.57 6.18 -9.13
N GLU A 46 -12.66 5.94 -9.83
CA GLU A 46 -13.04 4.62 -10.33
C GLU A 46 -12.02 4.10 -11.36
N LEU A 47 -11.60 4.97 -12.29
CA LEU A 47 -10.52 4.68 -13.25
C LEU A 47 -9.19 4.38 -12.55
N SER A 48 -8.85 5.16 -11.51
CA SER A 48 -7.64 4.96 -10.70
C SER A 48 -7.67 3.63 -9.94
N LEU A 49 -8.82 3.25 -9.39
CA LEU A 49 -9.03 1.95 -8.74
C LEU A 49 -8.88 0.81 -9.73
N ARG A 50 -9.55 0.89 -10.89
CA ARG A 50 -9.45 -0.11 -11.95
C ARG A 50 -8.01 -0.33 -12.41
N SER A 51 -7.23 0.74 -12.58
CA SER A 51 -5.81 0.63 -12.92
C SER A 51 -5.01 -0.15 -11.85
N ARG A 52 -5.32 0.06 -10.57
CA ARG A 52 -4.70 -0.69 -9.47
C ARG A 52 -5.11 -2.16 -9.49
N CYS A 53 -6.38 -2.47 -9.74
CA CYS A 53 -6.87 -3.85 -9.88
C CYS A 53 -6.15 -4.59 -11.02
N HIS A 54 -5.97 -3.94 -12.17
CA HIS A 54 -5.19 -4.50 -13.29
C HIS A 54 -3.75 -4.81 -12.90
N LYS A 55 -3.09 -3.91 -12.16
CA LYS A 55 -1.71 -4.13 -11.68
C LYS A 55 -1.62 -5.32 -10.72
N VAL A 56 -2.60 -5.46 -9.82
CA VAL A 56 -2.67 -6.61 -8.91
C VAL A 56 -2.82 -7.90 -9.72
N LEU A 57 -3.81 -7.95 -10.61
CA LEU A 57 -4.11 -9.13 -11.43
C LEU A 57 -2.91 -9.53 -12.31
N LYS A 58 -2.29 -8.56 -12.98
CA LYS A 58 -1.07 -8.78 -13.77
C LYS A 58 0.05 -9.40 -12.93
N SER A 59 0.28 -8.85 -11.74
CA SER A 59 1.36 -9.37 -10.89
C SER A 59 1.09 -10.78 -10.38
N LEU A 60 -0.18 -11.17 -10.16
CA LEU A 60 -0.52 -12.54 -9.77
C LEU A 60 -0.29 -13.53 -10.90
N LYS A 61 -0.53 -13.13 -12.16
CA LYS A 61 -0.24 -13.95 -13.34
C LYS A 61 1.27 -14.19 -13.50
N GLU A 62 2.09 -13.18 -13.20
CA GLU A 62 3.55 -13.22 -13.34
C GLU A 62 4.27 -13.99 -12.22
N GLU A 63 3.59 -14.29 -11.10
CA GLU A 63 4.13 -15.19 -10.07
C GLU A 63 4.34 -16.61 -10.59
N TRP A 64 5.20 -17.38 -9.93
CA TRP A 64 5.47 -18.79 -10.25
C TRP A 64 4.16 -19.58 -10.42
N PHE A 65 3.95 -20.21 -11.58
CA PHE A 65 2.71 -20.92 -11.98
C PHE A 65 1.41 -20.08 -11.94
N GLY A 66 1.48 -18.76 -11.83
CA GLY A 66 0.32 -17.87 -11.83
C GLY A 66 -0.50 -17.93 -13.12
N TRP A 67 0.18 -18.14 -14.25
CA TRP A 67 -0.43 -18.31 -15.57
C TRP A 67 -1.41 -19.50 -15.64
N ARG A 68 -1.30 -20.52 -14.77
CA ARG A 68 -2.22 -21.67 -14.80
C ARG A 68 -3.63 -21.33 -14.30
N PHE A 69 -3.80 -20.19 -13.63
CA PHE A 69 -5.10 -19.64 -13.20
C PHE A 69 -5.68 -18.64 -14.22
N GLU A 70 -5.03 -18.49 -15.37
CA GLU A 70 -5.46 -17.54 -16.40
C GLU A 70 -6.78 -17.94 -17.06
N ASN A 71 -6.94 -19.24 -17.33
CA ASN A 71 -8.14 -19.80 -17.94
C ASN A 71 -8.75 -20.89 -17.05
N LEU A 72 -10.04 -21.15 -17.25
CA LEU A 72 -10.71 -22.27 -16.59
C LEU A 72 -10.07 -23.61 -16.97
N VAL A 73 -10.22 -24.55 -16.04
CA VAL A 73 -9.85 -25.96 -16.24
C VAL A 73 -10.95 -26.61 -17.09
N THR A 74 -10.75 -26.66 -18.41
CA THR A 74 -11.70 -27.24 -19.37
C THR A 74 -11.33 -28.67 -19.79
N ASP A 75 -10.11 -29.08 -19.44
CA ASP A 75 -9.51 -30.39 -19.71
C ASP A 75 -10.04 -31.49 -18.77
N ASN A 76 -10.62 -31.13 -17.62
CA ASN A 76 -11.18 -32.08 -16.67
C ASN A 76 -12.72 -32.16 -16.75
N PRO A 77 -13.29 -33.32 -17.13
CA PRO A 77 -14.74 -33.47 -17.36
C PRO A 77 -15.61 -33.24 -16.13
N ASP A 78 -15.07 -33.48 -14.93
CA ASP A 78 -15.79 -33.41 -13.66
C ASP A 78 -15.67 -32.03 -12.97
N TYR A 79 -14.85 -31.11 -13.50
CA TYR A 79 -14.57 -29.83 -12.87
C TYR A 79 -15.83 -28.99 -12.65
N PHE A 80 -16.67 -28.88 -13.68
CA PHE A 80 -17.91 -28.09 -13.62
C PHE A 80 -19.01 -28.76 -12.77
N SER A 81 -18.87 -30.05 -12.47
CA SER A 81 -19.73 -30.76 -11.51
C SER A 81 -19.28 -30.51 -10.06
N ALA A 82 -17.96 -30.42 -9.83
CA ALA A 82 -17.37 -30.21 -8.51
C ALA A 82 -17.38 -28.73 -8.06
N ILE A 83 -17.27 -27.80 -9.02
CA ILE A 83 -17.13 -26.35 -8.79
C ILE A 83 -18.37 -25.60 -9.29
N SER A 84 -19.17 -25.11 -8.36
CA SER A 84 -20.45 -24.45 -8.65
C SER A 84 -20.33 -23.07 -9.28
N LYS A 85 -19.24 -22.34 -9.01
CA LYS A 85 -19.00 -21.00 -9.54
C LYS A 85 -17.57 -20.89 -10.10
N PRO A 86 -17.33 -21.35 -11.33
CA PRO A 86 -16.02 -21.22 -11.97
C PRO A 86 -15.59 -19.75 -12.06
N MET A 87 -14.30 -19.49 -11.90
CA MET A 87 -13.70 -18.16 -12.04
C MET A 87 -12.23 -18.29 -12.42
N ASP A 88 -11.74 -17.35 -13.23
CA ASP A 88 -10.36 -17.30 -13.73
C ASP A 88 -9.91 -15.84 -13.96
N PHE A 89 -8.61 -15.62 -14.22
CA PHE A 89 -8.10 -14.26 -14.40
C PHE A 89 -8.54 -13.59 -15.71
N VAL A 90 -8.79 -14.32 -16.80
CA VAL A 90 -9.30 -13.75 -18.06
C VAL A 90 -10.71 -13.20 -17.87
N THR A 91 -11.57 -13.92 -17.17
CA THR A 91 -12.93 -13.51 -16.80
C THR A 91 -12.89 -12.28 -15.90
N ILE A 92 -12.06 -12.28 -14.85
CA ILE A 92 -11.88 -11.13 -13.96
C ILE A 92 -11.38 -9.90 -14.73
N LYS A 93 -10.40 -10.09 -15.62
CA LYS A 93 -9.88 -9.04 -16.50
C LYS A 93 -10.99 -8.50 -17.41
N SER A 94 -11.79 -9.36 -18.03
CA SER A 94 -12.92 -8.96 -18.87
C SER A 94 -13.96 -8.15 -18.10
N LYS A 95 -14.28 -8.56 -16.86
CA LYS A 95 -15.20 -7.82 -15.97
C LYS A 95 -14.66 -6.44 -15.61
N LEU A 96 -13.37 -6.33 -15.29
CA LEU A 96 -12.72 -5.03 -15.10
C LEU A 96 -12.79 -4.21 -16.39
N ASP A 97 -12.51 -4.83 -17.54
CA ASP A 97 -12.40 -4.13 -18.81
C ASP A 97 -13.72 -3.51 -19.28
N LYS A 98 -14.81 -4.25 -19.06
CA LYS A 98 -16.19 -3.89 -19.42
C LYS A 98 -16.94 -3.12 -18.32
N ASN A 99 -16.26 -2.77 -17.22
CA ASN A 99 -16.84 -2.11 -16.05
C ASN A 99 -18.06 -2.84 -15.45
N LEU A 100 -17.98 -4.17 -15.35
CA LEU A 100 -19.09 -5.02 -14.87
C LEU A 100 -19.15 -5.16 -13.35
N TYR A 101 -18.21 -4.56 -12.60
CA TYR A 101 -18.22 -4.55 -11.15
C TYR A 101 -18.93 -3.31 -10.62
N VAL A 102 -20.12 -3.48 -10.04
CA VAL A 102 -20.89 -2.37 -9.47
C VAL A 102 -20.17 -1.81 -8.24
N ASN A 103 -19.64 -2.69 -7.39
CA ASN A 103 -18.76 -2.34 -6.30
C ASN A 103 -17.38 -3.00 -6.47
N THR A 104 -16.51 -2.35 -7.25
CA THR A 104 -15.15 -2.86 -7.51
C THR A 104 -14.33 -3.10 -6.23
N VAL A 105 -14.55 -2.35 -5.15
CA VAL A 105 -13.82 -2.56 -3.88
C VAL A 105 -14.22 -3.87 -3.20
N ARG A 106 -15.43 -4.36 -3.45
CA ARG A 106 -15.96 -5.58 -2.84
C ARG A 106 -15.91 -6.79 -3.78
N GLU A 107 -16.38 -6.63 -5.01
CA GLU A 107 -16.62 -7.76 -5.92
C GLU A 107 -15.34 -8.28 -6.58
N PHE A 108 -14.41 -7.38 -6.97
CA PHE A 108 -13.11 -7.80 -7.53
C PHE A 108 -12.32 -8.72 -6.58
N PRO A 109 -12.12 -8.39 -5.29
CA PRO A 109 -11.38 -9.29 -4.41
C PRO A 109 -12.15 -10.58 -4.08
N GLU A 110 -13.48 -10.56 -4.12
CA GLU A 110 -14.29 -11.79 -3.99
C GLU A 110 -14.02 -12.76 -5.14
N ASP A 111 -14.02 -12.27 -6.39
CA ASP A 111 -13.74 -13.10 -7.55
C ASP A 111 -12.30 -13.62 -7.58
N VAL A 112 -11.30 -12.79 -7.24
CA VAL A 112 -9.90 -13.25 -7.17
C VAL A 112 -9.74 -14.36 -6.12
N ARG A 113 -10.37 -14.21 -4.95
CA ARG A 113 -10.34 -15.26 -3.92
C ARG A 113 -11.06 -16.54 -4.37
N LEU A 114 -12.13 -16.40 -5.16
CA LEU A 114 -12.89 -17.52 -5.69
C LEU A 114 -12.04 -18.40 -6.61
N VAL A 115 -11.19 -17.81 -7.47
CA VAL A 115 -10.21 -18.55 -8.30
C VAL A 115 -9.39 -19.51 -7.43
N PHE A 116 -8.81 -19.00 -6.34
CA PHE A 116 -7.96 -19.79 -5.45
C PHE A 116 -8.76 -20.79 -4.61
N ALA A 117 -9.95 -20.40 -4.15
CA ALA A 117 -10.82 -21.27 -3.37
C ALA A 117 -11.28 -22.48 -4.20
N ASN A 118 -11.63 -22.25 -5.48
CA ASN A 118 -12.01 -23.32 -6.40
C ASN A 118 -10.85 -24.30 -6.62
N ALA A 119 -9.64 -23.80 -6.83
CA ALA A 119 -8.47 -24.65 -7.01
C ALA A 119 -8.14 -25.47 -5.74
N VAL A 120 -8.22 -24.88 -4.56
CA VAL A 120 -8.01 -25.57 -3.27
C VAL A 120 -9.11 -26.61 -3.01
N ARG A 121 -10.34 -26.36 -3.47
CA ARG A 121 -11.46 -27.30 -3.35
C ARG A 121 -11.34 -28.48 -4.30
N TYR A 122 -10.91 -28.23 -5.53
CA TYR A 122 -10.86 -29.24 -6.58
C TYR A 122 -9.62 -30.13 -6.50
N TYR A 123 -8.44 -29.54 -6.26
CA TYR A 123 -7.18 -30.27 -6.23
C TYR A 123 -6.81 -30.75 -4.82
N PRO A 124 -6.24 -31.96 -4.66
CA PRO A 124 -5.79 -32.45 -3.36
C PRO A 124 -4.55 -31.67 -2.85
N PRO A 125 -4.26 -31.69 -1.54
CA PRO A 125 -3.18 -30.92 -0.92
C PRO A 125 -1.78 -31.14 -1.52
N GLU A 126 -1.52 -32.32 -2.06
CA GLU A 126 -0.25 -32.73 -2.65
C GLU A 126 -0.02 -32.05 -4.01
N ASN A 127 -1.12 -31.69 -4.70
CA ASN A 127 -1.09 -31.10 -6.02
C ASN A 127 -0.45 -29.70 -6.00
N MET A 128 0.40 -29.44 -6.99
CA MET A 128 1.12 -28.17 -7.09
C MET A 128 0.18 -26.95 -7.23
N LEU A 129 -0.98 -27.11 -7.90
CA LEU A 129 -1.97 -26.04 -8.06
C LEU A 129 -2.70 -25.72 -6.75
N HIS A 130 -2.93 -26.72 -5.90
CA HIS A 130 -3.46 -26.48 -4.56
C HIS A 130 -2.48 -25.64 -3.73
N LYS A 131 -1.20 -26.04 -3.70
CA LYS A 131 -0.14 -25.33 -2.98
C LYS A 131 0.03 -23.90 -3.52
N ASN A 132 0.05 -23.75 -4.84
CA ASN A 132 0.21 -22.45 -5.48
C ASN A 132 -1.00 -21.52 -5.26
N ALA A 133 -2.23 -22.05 -5.30
CA ALA A 133 -3.43 -21.27 -4.99
C ALA A 133 -3.38 -20.67 -3.57
N LYS A 134 -2.93 -21.44 -2.58
CA LYS A 134 -2.70 -20.93 -1.21
C LYS A 134 -1.63 -19.83 -1.17
N ARG A 135 -0.54 -19.97 -1.92
CA ARG A 135 0.54 -18.97 -2.02
C ARG A 135 0.03 -17.67 -2.67
N LEU A 136 -0.61 -17.77 -3.84
CA LEU A 136 -1.15 -16.62 -4.57
C LEU A 136 -2.22 -15.88 -3.77
N LYS A 137 -3.06 -16.59 -3.01
CA LYS A 137 -4.02 -15.98 -2.08
C LYS A 137 -3.31 -15.08 -1.05
N LYS A 138 -2.21 -15.54 -0.43
CA LYS A 138 -1.44 -14.73 0.52
C LYS A 138 -0.85 -13.48 -0.14
N ILE A 139 -0.26 -13.63 -1.32
CA ILE A 139 0.31 -12.53 -2.11
C ILE A 139 -0.78 -11.51 -2.46
N PHE A 140 -1.95 -11.99 -2.85
CA PHE A 140 -3.11 -11.16 -3.16
C PHE A 140 -3.55 -10.32 -1.96
N GLU A 141 -3.74 -10.89 -0.77
CA GLU A 141 -4.19 -10.12 0.40
C GLU A 141 -3.22 -9.00 0.77
N ILE A 142 -1.91 -9.25 0.70
CA ILE A 142 -0.88 -8.23 0.95
C ILE A 142 -1.00 -7.08 -0.05
N LYS A 143 -1.11 -7.39 -1.34
CA LYS A 143 -1.24 -6.38 -2.40
C LYS A 143 -2.56 -5.63 -2.29
N TRP A 144 -3.65 -6.33 -1.98
CA TRP A 144 -4.98 -5.74 -1.83
C TRP A 144 -5.05 -4.79 -0.64
N GLU A 145 -4.42 -5.14 0.49
CA GLU A 145 -4.32 -4.24 1.65
C GLU A 145 -3.60 -2.93 1.29
N SER A 146 -2.52 -3.00 0.50
CA SER A 146 -1.84 -1.80 -0.01
C SER A 146 -2.75 -0.93 -0.88
N VAL A 147 -3.62 -1.54 -1.69
CA VAL A 147 -4.62 -0.81 -2.50
C VAL A 147 -5.64 -0.11 -1.60
N LYS A 148 -6.19 -0.81 -0.60
CA LYS A 148 -7.16 -0.25 0.36
C LYS A 148 -6.57 0.95 1.12
N GLN A 149 -5.33 0.84 1.61
CA GLN A 149 -4.66 1.94 2.30
C GLN A 149 -4.48 3.17 1.41
N LYS A 150 -4.12 2.98 0.14
CA LYS A 150 -4.00 4.08 -0.82
C LYS A 150 -5.34 4.76 -1.07
N LEU A 151 -6.42 3.99 -1.23
CA LEU A 151 -7.77 4.53 -1.37
C LEU A 151 -8.19 5.35 -0.14
N ALA A 152 -8.00 4.82 1.07
CA ALA A 152 -8.33 5.52 2.31
C ALA A 152 -7.55 6.85 2.45
N SER A 153 -6.25 6.84 2.13
CA SER A 153 -5.42 8.04 2.18
C SER A 153 -5.81 9.14 1.18
N GLU A 154 -6.47 8.75 0.09
CA GLU A 154 -6.91 9.67 -0.96
C GLU A 154 -8.25 10.32 -0.61
N VAL A 155 -9.14 9.59 0.07
CA VAL A 155 -10.38 10.14 0.65
C VAL A 155 -10.07 11.24 1.69
N LEU A 156 -9.15 10.97 2.62
CA LEU A 156 -8.76 11.93 3.67
C LEU A 156 -8.15 13.23 3.12
N ARG A 157 -7.48 13.18 1.97
CA ARG A 157 -6.90 14.38 1.33
C ARG A 157 -7.94 15.29 0.71
N ILE A 158 -9.09 14.74 0.33
CA ILE A 158 -10.13 15.47 -0.37
C ILE A 158 -11.06 16.15 0.63
N GLU A 159 -11.36 15.50 1.75
CA GLU A 159 -12.09 16.12 2.88
C GLU A 159 -11.37 17.36 3.44
N GLN A 160 -10.04 17.43 3.37
CA GLN A 160 -9.26 18.61 3.76
C GLN A 160 -9.30 19.76 2.74
N LYS A 161 -9.78 19.53 1.51
CA LYS A 161 -9.80 20.51 0.42
C LYS A 161 -11.15 21.22 0.29
N ASP A 162 -12.23 20.62 0.80
CA ASP A 162 -13.62 21.10 0.68
C ASP A 162 -14.09 21.92 1.90
N ASN A 163 -13.22 22.26 2.87
CA ASN A 163 -13.53 23.17 3.98
C ASN A 163 -12.72 24.49 3.87
N PRO A 164 -13.27 25.59 3.32
CA PRO A 164 -12.56 26.86 3.17
C PRO A 164 -12.59 27.77 4.42
N GLU A 165 -13.40 27.47 5.44
CA GLU A 165 -13.59 28.36 6.61
C GLU A 165 -12.70 27.95 7.80
N SER A 166 -11.40 28.25 7.72
CA SER A 166 -10.60 28.62 8.91
C SER A 166 -9.20 29.06 8.48
N LYS A 167 -9.11 30.23 7.86
CA LYS A 167 -7.84 30.99 7.83
C LYS A 167 -8.11 32.43 8.24
N SER A 168 -8.18 32.63 9.56
CA SER A 168 -7.92 33.92 10.19
C SER A 168 -6.96 33.70 11.37
N ASP A 169 -5.79 34.31 11.22
CA ASP A 169 -4.83 34.83 12.19
C ASP A 169 -4.49 34.16 13.54
N ILE A 170 -3.17 33.97 13.66
CA ILE A 170 -2.26 34.36 14.76
C ILE A 170 -2.63 33.93 16.19
N GLY A 171 -1.71 33.15 16.77
CA GLY A 171 -1.44 33.22 18.21
C GLY A 171 -1.25 31.85 18.84
N SER A 172 -0.03 31.63 19.35
CA SER A 172 0.35 30.50 20.20
C SER A 172 -0.75 30.02 21.14
N LYS A 173 -1.20 28.77 20.96
CA LYS A 173 -1.53 27.84 22.05
C LYS A 173 -1.38 26.41 21.52
N GLY A 174 -0.58 25.62 22.23
CA GLY A 174 -0.22 24.26 21.86
C GLY A 174 -1.29 23.22 22.20
N PHE A 175 -1.06 22.03 21.64
CA PHE A 175 -1.77 20.76 21.79
C PHE A 175 -3.20 20.72 21.23
N ALA A 176 -3.65 19.72 20.46
CA ALA A 176 -3.04 18.67 19.66
C ALA A 176 -4.18 18.08 18.82
N MET A 177 -3.92 17.71 17.57
CA MET A 177 -4.43 16.49 16.97
C MET A 177 -3.51 16.14 15.79
N THR A 178 -2.27 15.79 16.12
CA THR A 178 -1.39 15.15 15.14
C THR A 178 -1.73 13.67 15.17
N MET A 179 -2.46 13.21 14.15
CA MET A 179 -2.49 11.78 13.85
C MET A 179 -1.04 11.28 13.81
N PRO A 180 -0.71 10.12 14.42
CA PRO A 180 0.65 9.61 14.43
C PRO A 180 1.14 9.45 13.00
N LEU A 181 2.10 10.29 12.61
CA LEU A 181 2.73 10.16 11.31
C LEU A 181 3.44 8.81 11.29
N SER A 182 3.24 8.03 10.21
CA SER A 182 4.08 6.86 9.94
C SER A 182 5.56 7.23 10.15
N PRO A 183 6.39 6.36 10.74
CA PRO A 183 7.78 6.68 11.09
C PRO A 183 8.57 7.35 9.94
N LYS A 184 8.35 6.92 8.70
CA LYS A 184 8.96 7.51 7.49
C LYS A 184 8.49 8.95 7.21
N LYS A 185 7.21 9.25 7.46
CA LYS A 185 6.65 10.61 7.34
C LYS A 185 7.11 11.51 8.49
N ALA A 186 7.18 10.98 9.71
CA ALA A 186 7.68 11.71 10.88
C ALA A 186 9.15 12.12 10.66
N LEU A 187 9.97 11.17 10.20
CA LEU A 187 11.38 11.41 9.86
C LEU A 187 11.53 12.49 8.78
N ARG A 188 10.80 12.36 7.66
CA ARG A 188 10.84 13.36 6.57
C ARG A 188 10.42 14.75 7.04
N ALA A 189 9.37 14.84 7.86
CA ALA A 189 8.91 16.10 8.43
C ALA A 189 9.95 16.71 9.38
N ALA A 190 10.59 15.90 10.23
CA ALA A 190 11.68 16.34 11.10
C ALA A 190 12.88 16.85 10.30
N THR A 191 13.30 16.13 9.25
CA THR A 191 14.38 16.56 8.36
C THR A 191 14.10 17.89 7.68
N ILE A 192 12.86 18.11 7.20
CA ILE A 192 12.47 19.39 6.59
C ILE A 192 12.51 20.52 7.63
N ARG A 193 11.99 20.30 8.85
CA ARG A 193 12.02 21.31 9.92
C ARG A 193 13.44 21.71 10.31
N ILE A 194 14.35 20.74 10.36
CA ILE A 194 15.78 20.96 10.62
C ILE A 194 16.44 21.75 9.48
N ARG A 195 16.09 21.48 8.21
CA ARG A 195 16.68 22.20 7.07
C ARG A 195 16.28 23.67 6.98
N PHE A 196 15.07 24.02 7.41
CA PHE A 196 14.52 25.38 7.28
C PHE A 196 14.58 26.22 8.56
N SER A 197 15.02 25.65 9.68
CA SER A 197 15.11 26.32 10.99
C SER A 197 15.90 27.63 10.98
N ASP A 198 17.10 27.65 10.41
CA ASP A 198 17.97 28.83 10.34
C ASP A 198 17.37 29.93 9.44
N ALA A 199 16.71 29.53 8.34
CA ALA A 199 16.00 30.46 7.47
C ALA A 199 14.81 31.11 8.19
N ILE A 200 14.05 30.34 8.97
CA ILE A 200 12.92 30.83 9.77
C ILE A 200 13.41 31.83 10.81
N VAL A 201 14.47 31.51 11.55
CA VAL A 201 15.05 32.42 12.56
C VAL A 201 15.61 33.67 11.91
N LYS A 202 16.39 33.56 10.84
CA LYS A 202 16.90 34.73 10.10
C LYS A 202 15.77 35.62 9.59
N ALA A 203 14.71 35.05 9.02
CA ALA A 203 13.56 35.82 8.53
C ALA A 203 12.82 36.54 9.67
N ARG A 204 12.66 35.89 10.82
CA ARG A 204 12.04 36.46 12.01
C ARG A 204 12.83 37.66 12.54
N TYR A 205 14.14 37.49 12.73
CA TYR A 205 14.99 38.54 13.31
C TYR A 205 15.29 39.69 12.33
N ARG A 206 15.23 39.46 11.01
CA ARG A 206 15.39 40.53 10.02
C ARG A 206 14.34 41.63 10.20
N LYS A 207 13.07 41.26 10.35
CA LYS A 207 11.97 42.20 10.64
C LYS A 207 12.20 42.99 11.93
N LEU A 208 12.63 42.31 12.99
CA LEU A 208 12.94 42.94 14.29
C LEU A 208 14.15 43.89 14.25
N ILE A 209 15.12 43.67 13.36
CA ILE A 209 16.29 44.54 13.20
C ILE A 209 15.90 45.83 12.47
N ASP A 210 15.02 45.74 11.48
CA ASP A 210 14.56 46.89 10.69
C ASP A 210 13.68 47.84 11.53
N GLU A 211 12.91 47.28 12.48
CA GLU A 211 11.99 48.03 13.36
C GLU A 211 12.63 48.54 14.67
N SER A 212 13.82 48.06 15.05
CA SER A 212 14.42 48.33 16.37
C SER A 212 15.41 49.51 16.39
N SER A 213 15.25 50.38 17.39
CA SER A 213 16.23 51.42 17.73
C SER A 213 17.53 50.86 18.32
N ASN A 214 17.52 49.65 18.91
CA ASN A 214 18.70 49.01 19.50
C ASN A 214 19.02 47.70 18.78
N LYS A 215 19.71 47.83 17.65
CA LYS A 215 20.06 46.72 16.75
C LYS A 215 21.03 45.71 17.37
N ALA A 216 21.89 46.17 18.30
CA ALA A 216 22.90 45.32 18.94
C ALA A 216 22.27 44.24 19.83
N ASP A 217 21.26 44.59 20.64
CA ASP A 217 20.56 43.64 21.50
C ASP A 217 19.79 42.59 20.69
N VAL A 218 19.11 43.01 19.61
CA VAL A 218 18.40 42.09 18.70
C VAL A 218 19.35 41.11 18.03
N MET A 219 20.53 41.57 17.59
CA MET A 219 21.56 40.68 17.03
C MET A 219 22.14 39.70 18.06
N MET A 220 22.33 40.13 19.31
CA MET A 220 22.79 39.23 20.38
C MET A 220 21.76 38.13 20.70
N ARG A 221 20.47 38.48 20.75
CA ARG A 221 19.37 37.51 20.93
C ARG A 221 19.30 36.53 19.76
N MET A 222 19.41 37.02 18.53
CA MET A 222 19.47 36.17 17.33
C MET A 222 20.65 35.19 17.36
N LYS A 223 21.84 35.66 17.77
CA LYS A 223 23.05 34.83 17.87
C LYS A 223 22.90 33.73 18.93
N LYS A 224 22.28 34.06 20.07
CA LYS A 224 21.98 33.10 21.16
C LYS A 224 20.94 32.06 20.75
N GLU A 225 19.86 32.47 20.07
CA GLU A 225 18.84 31.54 19.56
C GLU A 225 19.40 30.62 18.46
N LYS A 226 20.23 31.15 17.56
CA LYS A 226 20.90 30.35 16.52
C LYS A 226 21.78 29.26 17.13
N GLN A 227 22.60 29.59 18.13
CA GLN A 227 23.44 28.59 18.83
C GLN A 227 22.59 27.51 19.52
N LEU A 228 21.45 27.88 20.11
CA LEU A 228 20.55 26.93 20.76
C LEU A 228 19.90 25.97 19.75
N LEU A 229 19.47 26.49 18.59
CA LEU A 229 18.91 25.68 17.52
C LEU A 229 19.93 24.72 16.93
N GLU A 230 21.15 25.18 16.68
CA GLU A 230 22.21 24.33 16.16
C GLU A 230 22.53 23.18 17.13
N ARG A 231 22.52 23.41 18.44
CA ARG A 231 22.66 22.35 19.44
C ARG A 231 21.49 21.36 19.40
N ARG A 232 20.25 21.84 19.30
CA ARG A 232 19.05 20.99 19.19
C ARG A 232 19.07 20.16 17.93
N GLU A 233 19.48 20.73 16.80
CA GLU A 233 19.60 20.02 15.52
C GLU A 233 20.63 18.90 15.59
N ARG A 234 21.79 19.15 16.20
CA ARG A 234 22.80 18.11 16.42
C ARG A 234 22.25 16.96 17.27
N GLN A 235 21.49 17.25 18.32
CA GLN A 235 20.85 16.22 19.16
C GLN A 235 19.78 15.42 18.40
N VAL A 236 18.89 16.09 17.67
CA VAL A 236 17.83 15.41 16.90
C VAL A 236 18.43 14.61 15.74
N LYS A 237 19.47 15.12 15.09
CA LYS A 237 20.18 14.39 14.04
C LYS A 237 20.87 13.14 14.60
N ALA A 238 21.57 13.26 15.72
CA ALA A 238 22.25 12.13 16.36
C ALA A 238 21.26 11.03 16.81
N THR A 239 20.10 11.42 17.36
CA THR A 239 19.06 10.45 17.76
C THR A 239 18.46 9.74 16.56
N ILE A 240 18.11 10.46 15.49
CA ILE A 240 17.64 9.86 14.24
C ILE A 240 18.68 8.90 13.66
N GLU A 241 19.95 9.31 13.60
CA GLU A 241 21.03 8.48 13.06
C GLU A 241 21.25 7.22 13.90
N ALA A 242 21.27 7.34 15.24
CA ALA A 242 21.36 6.21 16.15
C ALA A 242 20.16 5.24 16.05
N GLU A 243 18.94 5.76 15.92
CA GLU A 243 17.74 4.93 15.71
C GLU A 243 17.82 4.18 14.37
N THR A 244 18.25 4.86 13.30
CA THR A 244 18.38 4.23 11.99
C THR A 244 19.49 3.18 11.95
N SER A 245 20.61 3.39 12.63
CA SER A 245 21.70 2.41 12.71
C SER A 245 21.31 1.21 13.57
N ALA A 246 20.62 1.43 14.70
CA ALA A 246 20.08 0.36 15.54
C ALA A 246 19.05 -0.49 14.79
N ALA A 247 18.16 0.13 14.01
CA ALA A 247 17.18 -0.58 13.18
C ALA A 247 17.87 -1.43 12.10
N ARG A 248 18.93 -0.92 11.46
CA ARG A 248 19.73 -1.68 10.48
C ARG A 248 20.43 -2.87 11.13
N LEU A 249 21.07 -2.68 12.28
CA LEU A 249 21.73 -3.75 13.03
C LEU A 249 20.75 -4.84 13.47
N LYS A 250 19.55 -4.45 13.92
CA LYS A 250 18.48 -5.39 14.26
C LYS A 250 18.04 -6.23 13.05
N ALA A 251 17.84 -5.60 11.89
CA ALA A 251 17.47 -6.30 10.67
C ALA A 251 18.55 -7.32 10.22
N VAL A 252 19.83 -6.93 10.29
CA VAL A 252 20.95 -7.83 9.98
C VAL A 252 21.00 -9.01 10.95
N ARG A 253 20.74 -8.78 12.24
CA ARG A 253 20.70 -9.85 13.25
C ARG A 253 19.54 -10.81 13.01
N GLU A 254 18.37 -10.30 12.68
CA GLU A 254 17.19 -11.10 12.33
C GLU A 254 17.44 -11.94 11.07
N GLU A 255 18.09 -11.38 10.05
CA GLU A 255 18.46 -12.10 8.83
C GLU A 255 19.45 -13.23 9.13
N ARG A 256 20.47 -12.99 9.96
CA ARG A 256 21.43 -14.03 10.37
C ARG A 256 20.73 -15.18 11.08
N LEU A 257 19.85 -14.88 12.05
CA LEU A 257 19.07 -15.90 12.76
C LEU A 257 18.13 -16.67 11.83
N ALA A 258 17.55 -16.02 10.81
CA ALA A 258 16.71 -16.70 9.83
C ALA A 258 17.52 -17.66 8.95
N ARG A 259 18.76 -17.29 8.55
CA ARG A 259 19.65 -18.19 7.81
C ARG A 259 20.09 -19.38 8.64
N GLU A 260 20.45 -19.16 9.89
CA GLU A 260 20.85 -20.23 10.82
C GLU A 260 19.72 -21.25 11.00
N LYS A 261 18.47 -20.79 11.18
CA LYS A 261 17.30 -21.67 11.23
C LYS A 261 17.08 -22.48 9.96
N LEU A 262 17.25 -21.86 8.78
CA LEU A 262 17.14 -22.58 7.50
C LEU A 262 18.25 -23.62 7.34
N GLU A 263 19.46 -23.32 7.82
CA GLU A 263 20.57 -24.26 7.80
C GLU A 263 20.34 -25.44 8.76
N GLU A 264 19.84 -25.19 9.96
CA GLU A 264 19.43 -26.24 10.90
C GLU A 264 18.29 -27.09 10.35
N GLU A 265 17.27 -26.49 9.74
CA GLU A 265 16.17 -27.21 9.10
C GLU A 265 16.67 -28.06 7.93
N ALA A 266 17.61 -27.54 7.11
CA ALA A 266 18.24 -28.31 6.05
C ALA A 266 19.05 -29.50 6.58
N LYS A 267 19.81 -29.31 7.67
CA LYS A 267 20.54 -30.40 8.34
C LYS A 267 19.60 -31.46 8.91
N SER A 268 18.51 -31.04 9.57
CA SER A 268 17.49 -31.96 10.09
C SER A 268 16.84 -32.76 8.96
N ASN A 269 16.44 -32.10 7.87
CA ASN A 269 15.85 -32.79 6.72
C ASN A 269 16.83 -33.78 6.07
N PHE A 270 18.12 -33.44 6.05
CA PHE A 270 19.16 -34.34 5.54
C PHE A 270 19.32 -35.57 6.44
N GLU A 271 19.36 -35.40 7.75
CA GLU A 271 19.43 -36.51 8.72
C GLU A 271 18.20 -37.42 8.61
N ASP A 272 17.00 -36.84 8.51
CA ASP A 272 15.74 -37.59 8.33
C ASP A 272 15.74 -38.38 7.01
N HIS A 273 16.26 -37.79 5.93
CA HIS A 273 16.41 -38.48 4.64
C HIS A 273 17.39 -39.64 4.73
N LEU A 274 18.53 -39.45 5.41
CA LEU A 274 19.53 -40.48 5.63
C LEU A 274 18.97 -41.65 6.45
N GLU A 275 18.20 -41.38 7.51
CA GLU A 275 17.58 -42.44 8.31
C GLU A 275 16.51 -43.19 7.52
N THR A 276 15.70 -42.47 6.74
CA THR A 276 14.74 -43.07 5.81
C THR A 276 15.44 -44.00 4.82
N GLU A 277 16.58 -43.60 4.25
CA GLU A 277 17.34 -44.45 3.35
C GLU A 277 17.87 -45.72 4.04
N LYS A 278 18.39 -45.61 5.27
CA LYS A 278 18.82 -46.79 6.05
C LYS A 278 17.66 -47.76 6.28
N GLU A 279 16.47 -47.27 6.58
CA GLU A 279 15.27 -48.11 6.74
C GLU A 279 14.87 -48.81 5.44
N ILE A 280 14.90 -48.10 4.31
CA ILE A 280 14.62 -48.71 2.99
C ILE A 280 15.65 -49.80 2.67
N VAL A 281 16.93 -49.59 2.99
CA VAL A 281 17.99 -50.61 2.81
C VAL A 281 17.72 -51.83 3.68
N LYS A 282 17.27 -51.67 4.94
CA LYS A 282 16.90 -52.78 5.82
C LYS A 282 15.72 -53.58 5.28
N LEU A 283 14.70 -52.92 4.72
CA LEU A 283 13.46 -53.56 4.26
C LEU A 283 13.61 -54.21 2.87
N CYS A 284 14.26 -53.53 1.93
CA CYS A 284 14.29 -53.91 0.52
C CYS A 284 15.67 -54.39 0.04
N GLY A 285 16.69 -54.38 0.91
CA GLY A 285 18.04 -54.87 0.63
C GLY A 285 19.03 -53.81 0.11
N GLY A 286 20.31 -54.19 0.08
CA GLY A 286 21.44 -53.30 -0.24
C GLY A 286 21.57 -52.88 -1.71
N SER A 287 20.93 -53.59 -2.65
CA SER A 287 20.97 -53.24 -4.07
C SER A 287 19.94 -52.18 -4.44
N TYR A 288 20.34 -51.16 -5.18
CA TYR A 288 19.45 -50.11 -5.71
C TYR A 288 18.31 -50.68 -6.56
N LEU A 289 18.59 -51.72 -7.37
CA LEU A 289 17.59 -52.41 -8.19
C LEU A 289 16.58 -53.16 -7.32
N ALA A 290 17.01 -53.73 -6.19
CA ALA A 290 16.13 -54.40 -5.24
C ALA A 290 15.21 -53.38 -4.53
N ARG A 291 15.76 -52.24 -4.09
CA ARG A 291 14.99 -51.14 -3.48
C ARG A 291 13.94 -50.58 -4.42
N THR A 292 14.32 -50.24 -5.66
CA THR A 292 13.38 -49.66 -6.63
C THR A 292 12.28 -50.62 -7.06
N ARG A 293 12.55 -51.93 -7.11
CA ARG A 293 11.53 -52.95 -7.39
C ARG A 293 10.56 -53.11 -6.22
N CYS A 294 11.09 -53.32 -5.01
CA CYS A 294 10.34 -53.44 -3.76
C CYS A 294 9.42 -52.23 -3.52
N LEU A 295 9.92 -51.01 -3.71
CA LEU A 295 9.14 -49.79 -3.56
C LEU A 295 8.07 -49.65 -4.65
N LYS A 296 8.35 -50.03 -5.90
CA LYS A 296 7.36 -50.04 -6.99
C LYS A 296 6.22 -51.02 -6.73
N ASP A 297 6.52 -52.18 -6.16
CA ASP A 297 5.51 -53.18 -5.78
C ASP A 297 4.58 -52.64 -4.65
N LEU A 298 5.07 -51.69 -3.85
CA LEU A 298 4.30 -50.94 -2.85
C LEU A 298 3.66 -49.64 -3.40
N GLY A 299 3.78 -49.36 -4.69
CA GLY A 299 3.25 -48.14 -5.32
C GLY A 299 4.04 -46.87 -5.01
N LEU A 300 5.26 -46.99 -4.48
CA LEU A 300 6.16 -45.89 -4.13
C LEU A 300 7.28 -45.75 -5.18
N VAL A 301 7.74 -44.52 -5.41
CA VAL A 301 8.83 -44.23 -6.35
C VAL A 301 9.85 -43.30 -5.67
N LEU A 302 11.12 -43.68 -5.70
CA LEU A 302 12.21 -42.80 -5.26
C LEU A 302 12.31 -41.62 -6.24
N ARG A 303 12.13 -40.40 -5.74
CA ARG A 303 12.49 -39.19 -6.49
C ARG A 303 13.99 -38.98 -6.38
N ILE A 304 14.69 -39.07 -7.49
CA ILE A 304 16.10 -38.70 -7.59
C ILE A 304 16.15 -37.21 -7.92
N ASP A 305 15.94 -36.37 -6.90
CA ASP A 305 16.25 -34.95 -7.01
C ASP A 305 17.69 -34.78 -6.51
N TYR A 306 18.63 -34.84 -7.46
CA TYR A 306 20.11 -34.68 -7.42
C TYR A 306 20.73 -33.98 -6.17
N TRP A 307 21.80 -34.57 -5.63
CA TRP A 307 22.80 -33.91 -4.75
C TRP A 307 24.18 -33.95 -5.44
N PRO A 308 24.88 -32.81 -5.65
CA PRO A 308 26.03 -32.73 -6.57
C PRO A 308 27.41 -33.12 -5.99
N GLU A 309 27.48 -33.87 -4.89
CA GLU A 309 28.75 -34.08 -4.15
C GLU A 309 29.20 -35.56 -4.03
N LEU A 310 28.69 -36.46 -4.87
CA LEU A 310 29.07 -37.89 -4.84
C LEU A 310 29.72 -38.41 -6.14
N GLU A 311 30.33 -37.53 -6.93
CA GLU A 311 31.09 -37.94 -8.14
C GLU A 311 32.61 -38.07 -7.92
N GLU A 312 33.11 -38.01 -6.68
CA GLU A 312 34.51 -38.28 -6.33
C GLU A 312 34.67 -39.43 -5.32
N ILE A 313 34.22 -40.64 -5.67
CA ILE A 313 34.86 -41.87 -5.22
C ILE A 313 34.87 -42.84 -6.42
N LYS A 314 35.80 -42.61 -7.35
CA LYS A 314 36.19 -43.62 -8.33
C LYS A 314 37.37 -44.41 -7.78
N GLU A 315 37.12 -45.71 -7.62
CA GLU A 315 38.02 -46.80 -7.98
C GLU A 315 39.44 -46.77 -7.37
N GLU A 316 39.57 -47.37 -6.18
CA GLU A 316 40.76 -48.16 -5.86
C GLU A 316 40.33 -49.60 -5.52
N GLY A 317 40.73 -50.57 -6.34
CA GLY A 317 40.79 -51.99 -5.98
C GLY A 317 40.12 -52.97 -6.95
N GLU A 318 40.93 -53.94 -7.44
CA GLU A 318 40.67 -55.02 -8.40
C GLU A 318 40.82 -54.58 -9.88
N ILE A 319 41.96 -54.76 -10.56
CA ILE A 319 42.92 -55.88 -10.61
C ILE A 319 44.36 -55.42 -10.40
#